data_AF-A0A7C2VUY8-F1
#
_entry.id   AF-A0A7C2VUY8-F1
#
_cell.length_a   1.000
_cell.length_b   1.000
_cell.length_c   1.000
_cell.angle_alpha   90.00
_cell.angle_beta   90.00
_cell.angle_gamma   90.00
#
_symmetry.space_group_name_H-M   'P 1'
#
loop_
_entity.id
_entity.type
_entity.pdbx_description
1 polymer ?
#
loop_
_entity_poly.entity_id
_entity_poly.type
_entity_poly.pdbx_seq_one_letter_code
_entity_poly.pdbx_strand_id
1 'polypeptide(L)'
;DLRFEGMDTTPEYRERLFWLQTGQVEGERARTLEAVERSAEALGRSSGAAFGAGVAILPPLLQQPQPQNFVICPNCGAQNSQNAKFCSNCGQRIAKSGRFCPQCGSSVPFNARFCPNCGAKLT
;
A
#
# COMPACT_ATOMS: atom_id res chain seq x y z
N ASP A 1 31.76 -31.51 22.48
CA ASP A 1 31.77 -30.52 21.40
C ASP A 1 30.97 -31.10 20.25
N LEU A 2 29.69 -30.73 20.13
CA LEU A 2 28.80 -31.24 19.07
C LEU A 2 28.79 -30.20 17.95
N ARG A 3 29.64 -30.43 16.95
CA ARG A 3 29.56 -29.72 15.67
C ARG A 3 28.34 -30.23 14.93
N PHE A 4 27.28 -29.41 14.89
CA PHE A 4 26.15 -29.65 14.01
C PHE A 4 26.63 -29.43 12.58
N GLU A 5 26.95 -30.53 11.88
CA GLU A 5 27.19 -30.51 10.45
C GLU A 5 25.91 -29.99 9.77
N GLY A 6 26.08 -29.01 8.88
CA GLY A 6 24.97 -28.32 8.24
C GLY A 6 24.04 -29.33 7.59
N MET A 7 22.75 -29.26 7.92
CA MET A 7 21.74 -30.04 7.22
C MET A 7 21.86 -29.74 5.73
N ASP A 8 22.31 -30.72 4.95
CA ASP A 8 22.28 -30.71 3.49
C ASP A 8 20.82 -30.81 3.04
N THR A 9 20.11 -29.71 3.21
CA THR A 9 18.81 -29.51 2.61
C THR A 9 19.02 -29.40 1.11
N THR A 10 18.29 -30.18 0.33
CA THR A 10 18.30 -30.03 -1.12
C THR A 10 17.96 -28.58 -1.51
N PRO A 11 18.43 -28.08 -2.66
CA PRO A 11 18.13 -26.71 -3.09
C PRO A 11 16.64 -26.38 -3.03
N GLU A 12 15.78 -27.34 -3.39
CA GLU A 12 14.32 -27.22 -3.38
C GLU A 12 13.78 -27.11 -1.94
N TYR A 13 14.36 -27.85 -1.00
CA TYR A 13 13.98 -27.77 0.41
C TYR A 13 14.42 -26.45 1.04
N ARG A 14 15.61 -25.95 0.69
CA ARG A 14 16.11 -24.64 1.16
C ARG A 14 15.23 -23.51 0.63
N GLU A 15 14.83 -23.58 -0.64
CA GLU A 15 13.92 -22.61 -1.24
C GLU A 15 12.54 -22.65 -0.57
N ARG A 16 11.99 -23.84 -0.32
CA ARG A 16 10.72 -24.00 0.42
C ARG A 16 10.78 -23.41 1.82
N LEU A 17 11.87 -23.67 2.56
CA LEU A 17 12.09 -23.11 3.88
C LEU A 17 12.23 -21.59 3.84
N PHE A 18 12.95 -21.05 2.86
CA PHE A 18 13.06 -19.61 2.64
C PHE A 18 11.68 -18.97 2.48
N TRP A 19 10.80 -19.52 1.64
CA TRP A 19 9.44 -19.00 1.44
C TRP A 19 8.52 -19.13 2.66
N LEU A 20 8.69 -20.17 3.47
CA LEU A 20 7.98 -20.32 4.74
C LEU A 20 8.49 -19.31 5.81
N GLN A 21 9.78 -19.00 5.81
CA GLN A 21 10.42 -18.12 6.78
C GLN A 21 10.26 -16.62 6.42
N THR A 22 10.23 -16.26 5.13
CA THR A 22 10.01 -14.88 4.67
C THR A 22 8.55 -14.45 4.74
N GLY A 23 7.62 -15.36 5.07
CA GLY A 23 6.20 -15.07 5.25
C GLY A 23 5.48 -14.60 3.98
N GLN A 24 6.09 -14.74 2.79
CA GLN A 24 5.55 -14.19 1.55
C GLN A 24 4.37 -15.00 0.97
N VAL A 25 3.99 -16.10 1.61
CA VAL A 25 2.69 -16.75 1.41
C VAL A 25 1.83 -16.48 2.63
N GLU A 26 1.31 -15.25 2.72
CA GLU A 26 0.11 -14.98 3.50
C GLU A 26 -0.95 -15.98 3.02
N GLY A 27 -1.40 -16.90 3.86
CA GLY A 27 -2.32 -17.99 3.47
C GLY A 27 -3.58 -17.49 2.75
N GLU A 28 -3.93 -16.23 2.95
CA GLU A 28 -4.99 -15.51 2.25
C GLU A 28 -4.70 -15.31 0.75
N ARG A 29 -3.46 -14.96 0.37
CA ARG A 29 -3.04 -14.87 -1.04
C ARG A 29 -3.04 -16.24 -1.73
N ALA A 30 -2.60 -17.29 -1.05
CA ALA A 30 -2.61 -18.65 -1.60
C ALA A 30 -4.04 -19.13 -1.90
N ARG A 31 -4.98 -18.95 -0.94
CA ARG A 31 -6.39 -19.27 -1.15
C ARG A 31 -7.04 -18.41 -2.23
N THR A 32 -6.63 -17.15 -2.32
CA THR A 32 -7.11 -16.23 -3.37
C THR A 32 -6.68 -16.71 -4.76
N LEU A 33 -5.41 -17.12 -4.92
CA LEU A 33 -4.91 -17.66 -6.19
C LEU A 33 -5.59 -18.98 -6.56
N GLU A 34 -5.81 -19.88 -5.60
CA GLU A 34 -6.56 -21.13 -5.84
C GLU A 34 -8.02 -20.84 -6.25
N ALA A 35 -8.67 -19.88 -5.59
CA ALA A 35 -10.03 -19.45 -5.94
C ALA A 35 -10.10 -18.86 -7.36
N VAL A 36 -9.05 -18.13 -7.77
CA VAL A 36 -8.95 -17.54 -9.11
C VAL A 36 -8.76 -18.61 -10.17
N GLU A 37 -7.91 -19.61 -9.92
CA GLU A 37 -7.68 -20.73 -10.83
C GLU A 37 -8.97 -21.54 -11.04
N ARG A 38 -9.67 -21.89 -9.95
CA ARG A 38 -10.99 -22.57 -10.02
C ARG A 38 -12.04 -21.76 -10.78
N SER A 39 -12.04 -20.44 -10.59
CA SER A 39 -12.96 -19.53 -11.29
C SER A 39 -12.64 -19.46 -12.79
N ALA A 40 -11.36 -19.41 -13.16
CA ALA A 40 -10.92 -19.41 -14.56
C ALA A 40 -11.26 -20.72 -15.28
N GLU A 41 -11.11 -21.87 -14.61
CA GLU A 41 -11.48 -23.18 -15.14
C GLU A 41 -13.00 -23.31 -15.36
N ALA A 42 -13.80 -22.82 -14.41
CA ALA A 42 -15.25 -22.80 -14.52
C ALA A 42 -15.73 -21.92 -15.69
N LEU A 43 -15.07 -20.77 -15.91
CA LEU A 43 -15.36 -19.90 -17.04
C LEU A 43 -14.90 -20.52 -18.37
N GLY A 44 -13.75 -21.17 -18.40
CA GLY A 44 -13.19 -21.83 -19.60
C GLY A 44 -14.01 -23.03 -20.10
N ARG A 45 -14.76 -23.70 -19.22
CA ARG A 45 -15.65 -24.82 -19.59
C ARG A 45 -17.06 -24.37 -20.01
N SER A 46 -17.38 -23.08 -19.88
CA SER A 46 -18.71 -22.56 -20.20
C SER A 46 -18.75 -22.06 -21.65
N SER A 47 -19.38 -22.82 -22.54
CA SER A 47 -19.51 -22.53 -23.98
C SER A 47 -20.42 -21.34 -24.33
N GLY A 48 -20.72 -20.45 -23.38
CA GLY A 48 -21.63 -19.31 -23.59
C GLY A 48 -21.59 -18.20 -22.55
N ALA A 49 -20.78 -18.31 -21.48
CA ALA A 49 -20.71 -17.26 -20.44
C ALA A 49 -19.68 -16.16 -20.74
N ALA A 50 -19.00 -16.22 -21.89
CA ALA A 50 -17.89 -15.34 -22.26
C ALA A 50 -18.27 -13.85 -22.45
N PHE A 51 -19.55 -13.51 -22.66
CA PHE A 51 -19.93 -12.12 -23.01
C PHE A 51 -20.97 -11.46 -22.10
N GLY A 52 -21.70 -12.20 -21.26
CA GLY A 52 -22.81 -11.63 -20.47
C GLY A 52 -22.64 -11.69 -18.96
N ALA A 53 -22.09 -12.79 -18.43
CA ALA A 53 -22.00 -13.05 -16.99
C ALA A 53 -20.55 -13.13 -16.47
N GLY A 54 -19.56 -13.32 -17.35
CA GLY A 54 -18.15 -13.54 -16.98
C GLY A 54 -17.41 -12.36 -16.35
N VAL A 55 -18.02 -11.16 -16.31
CA VAL A 55 -17.39 -9.95 -15.72
C VAL A 55 -17.80 -9.75 -14.25
N ALA A 56 -18.88 -10.38 -13.78
CA ALA A 56 -19.45 -10.12 -12.45
C ALA A 56 -18.81 -10.95 -11.31
N ILE A 57 -18.08 -12.02 -11.65
CA ILE A 57 -17.38 -12.88 -10.67
C ILE A 57 -15.86 -12.81 -10.88
N LEU A 58 -15.37 -11.71 -11.45
CA LEU A 58 -13.94 -11.45 -11.41
C LEU A 58 -13.62 -10.99 -9.98
N PRO A 59 -12.88 -11.77 -9.16
CA PRO A 59 -12.41 -11.27 -7.88
C PRO A 59 -11.62 -9.97 -8.13
N PRO A 60 -11.63 -9.01 -7.20
CA PRO A 60 -10.97 -7.72 -7.35
C PRO A 60 -9.44 -7.87 -7.27
N LEU A 61 -8.82 -8.79 -8.01
CA LEU A 61 -7.36 -8.89 -8.18
C LEU A 61 -6.76 -7.66 -8.84
N LEU A 62 -7.56 -6.91 -9.62
CA LEU A 62 -7.14 -5.65 -10.20
C LEU A 62 -7.21 -4.47 -9.21
N GLN A 63 -7.87 -4.63 -8.07
CA GLN A 63 -7.90 -3.61 -7.02
C GLN A 63 -6.81 -3.98 -6.03
N GLN A 64 -5.57 -3.65 -6.40
CA GLN A 64 -4.51 -3.58 -5.40
C GLN A 64 -5.00 -2.64 -4.28
N PRO A 65 -4.89 -3.03 -2.99
CA PRO A 65 -5.15 -2.11 -1.90
C PRO A 65 -4.18 -0.94 -2.06
N GLN A 66 -4.69 0.20 -2.49
CA GLN A 66 -3.91 1.42 -2.61
C GLN A 66 -3.31 1.68 -1.22
N PRO A 67 -1.99 1.97 -1.11
CA PRO A 67 -1.40 2.33 0.16
C PRO A 67 -2.16 3.56 0.67
N GLN A 68 -3.02 3.35 1.66
CA GLN A 68 -3.76 4.41 2.30
C GLN A 68 -2.73 5.17 3.12
N ASN A 69 -2.06 6.14 2.50
CA ASN A 69 -1.21 7.03 3.24
C ASN A 69 -2.11 7.88 4.15
N PHE A 70 -1.71 7.98 5.41
CA PHE A 70 -2.37 8.81 6.39
C PHE A 70 -1.46 9.94 6.83
N VAL A 71 -2.07 11.03 7.27
CA VAL A 71 -1.40 12.17 7.87
C VAL A 71 -1.91 12.35 9.30
N ILE A 72 -1.00 12.58 10.23
CA ILE A 72 -1.33 12.85 11.62
C ILE A 72 -1.62 14.34 11.79
N CYS A 73 -2.74 14.67 12.42
CA CYS A 73 -3.10 16.04 12.72
C CYS A 73 -2.09 16.64 13.71
N PRO A 74 -1.43 17.77 13.40
CA PRO A 74 -0.46 18.38 14.32
C PRO A 74 -1.11 19.04 15.55
N ASN A 75 -2.43 19.25 15.56
CA ASN A 75 -3.13 19.81 16.71
C ASN A 75 -3.59 18.71 17.69
N CYS A 76 -4.39 17.74 17.24
CA CYS A 76 -4.99 16.75 18.12
C CYS A 76 -4.41 15.33 18.01
N GLY A 77 -3.45 15.09 17.11
CA GLY A 77 -2.85 13.76 16.90
C GLY A 77 -3.74 12.75 16.17
N ALA A 78 -4.95 13.13 15.74
CA ALA A 78 -5.83 12.22 15.01
C ALA A 78 -5.26 11.84 13.63
N GLN A 79 -5.47 10.58 13.23
CA GLN A 79 -5.11 10.08 11.91
C GLN A 79 -6.15 10.51 10.88
N ASN A 80 -5.71 11.12 9.78
CA ASN A 80 -6.56 11.61 8.71
C ASN A 80 -6.06 11.10 7.36
N SER A 81 -6.92 11.09 6.34
CA SER A 81 -6.52 10.77 4.97
C SER A 81 -5.42 11.73 4.49
N GLN A 82 -4.44 11.25 3.72
CA GLN A 82 -3.39 12.10 3.13
C GLN A 82 -3.94 13.26 2.26
N ASN A 83 -5.19 13.14 1.78
CA ASN A 83 -5.85 14.19 1.02
C ASN A 83 -6.81 15.08 1.84
N ALA A 84 -6.93 14.83 3.15
CA ALA A 84 -7.81 15.61 4.03
C ALA A 84 -7.32 17.06 4.14
N LYS A 85 -8.21 18.02 3.83
CA LYS A 85 -7.94 19.46 4.02
C LYS A 85 -8.14 19.90 5.47
N PHE A 86 -9.00 19.21 6.21
CA PHE A 86 -9.36 19.51 7.59
C PHE A 86 -9.32 18.22 8.40
N CYS A 87 -9.00 18.34 9.68
CA CYS A 87 -9.05 17.22 10.60
C CYS A 87 -10.51 16.84 10.89
N SER A 88 -10.84 15.56 10.75
CA SER A 88 -12.16 15.02 11.06
C SER A 88 -12.49 15.07 12.55
N ASN A 89 -11.46 15.18 13.42
CA ASN A 89 -11.63 15.17 14.86
C ASN A 89 -11.67 16.59 15.47
N CYS A 90 -10.73 17.47 15.12
CA CYS A 90 -10.65 18.82 15.70
C CYS A 90 -11.05 19.96 14.75
N GLY A 91 -11.35 19.68 13.48
CA GLY A 91 -11.73 20.70 12.49
C GLY A 91 -10.58 21.57 11.97
N GLN A 92 -9.39 21.48 12.55
CA GLN A 92 -8.25 22.29 12.12
C GLN A 92 -7.76 21.89 10.72
N ARG A 93 -7.36 22.89 9.93
CA ARG A 93 -6.81 22.66 8.59
C ARG A 93 -5.52 21.84 8.67
N ILE A 94 -5.46 20.72 7.95
CA ILE A 94 -4.26 19.90 7.83
C ILE A 94 -3.47 20.45 6.64
N ALA A 95 -2.40 21.19 6.93
CA ALA A 95 -1.48 21.60 5.88
C ALA A 95 -0.79 20.34 5.34
N LYS A 96 -0.97 20.05 4.05
CA LYS A 96 -0.13 19.08 3.34
C LYS A 96 1.32 19.45 3.62
N SER A 97 2.12 18.45 3.99
CA SER A 97 3.51 18.57 4.42
C SER A 97 4.20 19.74 3.70
N GLY A 98 4.51 20.78 4.47
CA GLY A 98 5.08 22.01 3.94
C GLY A 98 6.40 21.74 3.21
N ARG A 99 6.72 22.57 2.23
CA ARG A 99 8.06 22.62 1.64
C ARG A 99 8.96 23.51 2.49
N PHE A 100 10.25 23.26 2.50
CA PHE A 100 11.18 24.20 3.10
C PHE A 100 11.46 25.35 2.12
N CYS A 101 11.53 26.57 2.62
CA CYS A 101 11.93 27.72 1.83
C CYS A 101 13.39 27.55 1.39
N PRO A 102 13.72 27.64 0.09
CA PRO A 102 15.10 27.49 -0.39
C PRO A 102 16.01 28.67 -0.01
N GLN A 103 15.45 29.78 0.49
CA GLN A 103 16.21 30.97 0.88
C GLN A 103 16.49 31.04 2.39
N CYS A 104 15.54 30.66 3.24
CA CYS A 104 15.70 30.78 4.70
C CYS A 104 15.52 29.47 5.46
N GLY A 105 15.19 28.37 4.79
CA GLY A 105 14.99 27.05 5.41
C GLY A 105 13.73 26.91 6.27
N SER A 106 12.91 27.95 6.42
CA SER A 106 11.66 27.84 7.18
C SER A 106 10.65 26.91 6.49
N SER A 107 9.84 26.19 7.28
CA SER A 107 8.75 25.37 6.73
C SER A 107 7.63 26.28 6.23
N VAL A 108 7.22 26.08 4.97
CA VAL A 108 6.19 26.88 4.31
C VAL A 108 5.13 25.95 3.71
N PRO A 109 3.82 26.27 3.83
CA PRO A 109 2.78 25.46 3.22
C PRO A 109 2.97 25.34 1.69
N PHE A 110 2.67 24.16 1.14
CA PHE A 110 2.93 23.84 -0.27
C PHE A 110 2.22 24.77 -1.26
N ASN A 111 1.10 25.37 -0.84
CA ASN A 111 0.31 26.32 -1.64
C ASN A 111 0.72 27.79 -1.45
N ALA A 112 1.76 28.10 -0.67
CA ALA A 112 2.21 29.48 -0.48
C ALA A 112 3.02 29.98 -1.69
N ARG A 113 2.61 31.12 -2.26
CA ARG A 113 3.35 31.80 -3.34
C ARG A 113 4.57 32.57 -2.84
N PHE A 114 4.60 32.90 -1.55
CA PHE A 114 5.66 33.66 -0.89
C PHE A 114 5.96 33.05 0.48
N CYS A 115 7.22 33.12 0.92
CA CYS A 115 7.62 32.70 2.25
C CYS A 115 7.16 33.73 3.30
N PRO A 116 6.42 33.32 4.34
CA PRO A 116 5.97 34.24 5.39
C PRO A 116 7.09 34.72 6.32
N ASN A 117 8.24 34.02 6.35
CA ASN A 117 9.37 34.41 7.19
C ASN A 117 10.36 35.36 6.50
N CYS A 118 10.66 35.15 5.21
CA CYS A 118 11.67 35.95 4.50
C CYS A 118 11.14 36.71 3.28
N GLY A 119 9.86 36.56 2.91
CA GLY A 119 9.27 37.22 1.74
C GLY A 119 9.69 36.64 0.39
N ALA A 120 10.60 35.66 0.34
CA ALA A 120 11.05 35.06 -0.91
C ALA A 120 9.88 34.44 -1.68
N LYS A 121 9.81 34.70 -2.99
CA LYS A 121 8.82 34.09 -3.89
C LYS A 121 9.13 32.60 -4.02
N LEU A 122 8.16 31.77 -3.72
CA LEU A 122 8.27 30.32 -3.80
C LEU A 122 7.54 29.87 -5.07
N THR A 123 8.31 29.67 -6.13
CA THR A 123 7.82 29.06 -7.38
C THR A 123 7.45 27.59 -7.19
#